data_AF-A0A7X8H8M6-F1
#
_entry.id   AF-A0A7X8H8M6-F1
#
_cell.length_a   1.000
_cell.length_b   1.000
_cell.length_c   1.000
_cell.angle_alpha   90.00
_cell.angle_beta   90.00
_cell.angle_gamma   90.00
#
_symmetry.space_group_name_H-M   'P 1'
#
loop_
_entity.id
_entity.type
_entity.pdbx_description
1 polymer ?
#
loop_
_entity_poly.entity_id
_entity_poly.type
_entity_poly.pdbx_seq_one_letter_code
_entity_poly.pdbx_strand_id
1 'polypeptide(L)'
;FDSDQEMASKLGIPVIIEKPFSPISDENFQKAIHLAVQSDYIFIAPGYWGRGNLKNLDLAISLQERGKKILFLQDSFNQYWDYTEGQAINKLNFLAQHHAEVFSTITELIDRIKNDCLK
;
A
#
# COMPACT_ATOMS: atom_id res chain seq x y z
N PHE A 1 19.68 5.09 -4.50
CA PHE A 1 18.91 3.87 -4.80
C PHE A 1 17.91 3.66 -3.68
N ASP A 2 16.73 3.17 -4.02
CA ASP A 2 15.66 2.86 -3.07
C ASP A 2 15.97 1.51 -2.40
N SER A 3 16.03 1.47 -1.07
CA SER A 3 16.41 0.26 -0.33
C SER A 3 15.38 -0.86 -0.45
N ASP A 4 14.10 -0.51 -0.59
CA ASP A 4 13.01 -1.47 -0.70
C ASP A 4 13.07 -2.15 -2.07
N GLN A 5 13.33 -1.37 -3.13
CA GLN A 5 13.59 -1.89 -4.47
C GLN A 5 14.80 -2.83 -4.49
N GLU A 6 15.92 -2.44 -3.85
CA GLU A 6 17.13 -3.27 -3.80
C GLU A 6 16.88 -4.59 -3.08
N MET A 7 16.20 -4.55 -1.94
CA MET A 7 15.88 -5.74 -1.15
C MET A 7 14.93 -6.67 -1.91
N ALA A 8 13.87 -6.13 -2.52
CA ALA A 8 12.93 -6.91 -3.33
C ALA A 8 13.65 -7.60 -4.50
N SER A 9 14.58 -6.92 -5.17
CA SER A 9 15.40 -7.50 -6.23
C SER A 9 16.27 -8.66 -5.72
N LYS A 10 16.89 -8.52 -4.55
CA LYS A 10 17.70 -9.60 -3.94
C LYS A 10 16.87 -10.83 -3.57
N LEU A 11 15.61 -10.62 -3.20
CA LEU A 11 14.67 -11.68 -2.84
C LEU A 11 13.93 -12.28 -4.06
N GLY A 12 14.14 -11.75 -5.27
CA GLY A 12 13.41 -12.17 -6.46
C GLY A 12 11.92 -11.81 -6.43
N ILE A 13 11.53 -10.83 -5.62
CA ILE A 13 10.15 -10.34 -5.53
C ILE A 13 9.88 -9.43 -6.73
N PRO A 14 8.80 -9.64 -7.50
CA PRO A 14 8.43 -8.76 -8.60
C PRO A 14 8.18 -7.32 -8.12
N VAL A 15 8.79 -6.34 -8.81
CA VAL A 15 8.62 -4.90 -8.51
C VAL A 15 8.20 -4.17 -9.78
N ILE A 16 7.17 -3.32 -9.64
CA ILE A 16 6.81 -2.36 -10.69
C ILE A 16 7.51 -1.03 -10.36
N ILE A 17 8.38 -0.58 -11.26
CA ILE A 17 9.25 0.59 -11.04
C ILE A 17 8.85 1.72 -11.98
N GLU A 18 8.65 2.91 -11.42
CA GLU A 18 8.52 4.16 -12.18
C GLU A 18 9.87 4.90 -12.23
N LYS A 19 10.03 5.80 -13.20
CA LYS A 19 11.19 6.69 -13.27
C LYS A 19 11.33 7.48 -11.96
N PRO A 20 12.56 7.70 -11.46
CA PRO A 20 12.80 8.50 -10.27
C PRO A 20 12.12 9.87 -10.34
N PHE A 21 11.53 10.31 -9.24
CA PHE A 21 10.84 11.60 -9.10
C PHE A 21 9.73 11.86 -10.12
N SER A 22 9.20 10.82 -10.77
CA SER A 22 8.09 10.91 -11.71
C SER A 22 6.80 10.39 -11.07
N PRO A 23 5.63 10.93 -11.43
CA PRO A 23 4.36 10.35 -11.00
C PRO A 23 4.18 8.97 -11.64
N ILE A 24 3.43 8.11 -10.95
CA ILE A 24 3.10 6.78 -11.46
C ILE A 24 2.31 6.91 -12.78
N SER A 25 2.89 6.38 -13.85
CA SER A 25 2.25 6.32 -15.17
C SER A 25 1.05 5.37 -15.15
N ASP A 26 0.11 5.58 -16.06
CA ASP A 26 -1.07 4.72 -16.16
C ASP A 26 -0.68 3.28 -16.56
N GLU A 27 0.38 3.13 -17.35
CA GLU A 27 0.93 1.81 -17.69
C GLU A 27 1.41 1.06 -16.44
N ASN A 28 2.25 1.69 -15.61
CA ASN A 28 2.73 1.07 -14.38
C ASN A 28 1.61 0.87 -13.35
N PHE A 29 0.64 1.79 -13.30
CA PHE A 29 -0.55 1.63 -12.48
C PHE A 29 -1.32 0.36 -12.85
N GLN A 30 -1.57 0.11 -14.15
CA GLN A 30 -2.26 -1.11 -14.59
C GLN A 30 -1.44 -2.38 -14.34
N LYS A 31 -0.11 -2.34 -14.55
CA LYS A 31 0.78 -3.46 -14.22
C LYS A 31 0.72 -3.80 -12.73
N ALA A 32 0.77 -2.77 -11.88
CA ALA A 32 0.70 -2.95 -10.42
C ALA A 32 -0.65 -3.52 -9.99
N ILE A 33 -1.76 -3.07 -10.56
CA ILE A 33 -3.09 -3.67 -10.36
C ILE A 33 -3.09 -5.16 -10.76
N HIS A 34 -2.61 -5.48 -11.97
CA HIS A 34 -2.59 -6.86 -12.47
C HIS A 34 -1.77 -7.81 -11.60
N LEU A 35 -0.64 -7.34 -11.07
CA LEU A 35 0.17 -8.08 -10.13
C LEU A 35 -0.54 -8.25 -8.77
N ALA A 36 -1.04 -7.14 -8.22
CA ALA A 36 -1.65 -7.10 -6.89
C ALA A 36 -2.98 -7.87 -6.80
N VAL A 37 -3.73 -8.02 -7.89
CA VAL A 37 -4.95 -8.85 -7.86
C VAL A 37 -4.67 -10.34 -7.61
N GLN A 38 -3.43 -10.79 -7.71
CA GLN A 38 -3.06 -12.18 -7.41
C GLN A 38 -2.79 -12.42 -5.91
N SER A 39 -2.66 -11.36 -5.10
CA SER A 39 -2.36 -11.52 -3.67
C SER A 39 -3.62 -11.73 -2.83
N ASP A 40 -3.45 -12.38 -1.68
CA ASP A 40 -4.50 -12.53 -0.66
C ASP A 40 -4.71 -11.25 0.15
N TYR A 41 -3.62 -10.51 0.39
CA TYR A 41 -3.60 -9.27 1.15
C TYR A 41 -2.79 -8.20 0.43
N ILE A 42 -3.12 -6.94 0.70
CA ILE A 42 -2.37 -5.76 0.29
C ILE A 42 -1.97 -5.01 1.55
N PHE A 43 -0.67 -4.82 1.76
CA PHE A 43 -0.17 -4.04 2.88
C PHE A 43 0.30 -2.65 2.42
N ILE A 44 -0.20 -1.60 3.06
CA ILE A 44 0.30 -0.23 2.88
C ILE A 44 1.22 0.09 4.05
N ALA A 45 2.53 0.13 3.76
CA ALA A 45 3.52 0.54 4.74
C ALA A 45 3.34 2.04 5.08
N PRO A 46 3.55 2.46 6.35
CA PRO A 46 3.70 3.87 6.66
C PRO A 46 4.83 4.47 5.84
N GLY A 47 4.61 5.67 5.27
CA GLY A 47 5.61 6.31 4.43
C GLY A 47 5.21 7.71 4.02
N TYR A 48 6.19 8.49 3.58
CA TYR A 48 5.98 9.86 3.12
C TYR A 48 5.13 9.90 1.85
N TRP A 49 4.00 10.59 1.90
CA TRP A 49 3.09 10.79 0.79
C TRP A 49 3.32 12.15 0.14
N GLY A 50 3.55 12.14 -1.17
CA GLY A 50 3.67 13.32 -2.00
C GLY A 50 2.91 13.12 -3.32
N ARG A 51 2.85 14.17 -4.15
CA ARG A 51 2.12 14.12 -5.42
C ARG A 51 2.59 12.99 -6.35
N GLY A 52 3.86 12.59 -6.26
CA GLY A 52 4.44 11.53 -7.09
C GLY A 52 3.98 10.11 -6.75
N ASN A 53 3.67 9.82 -5.48
CA ASN A 53 3.32 8.47 -5.01
C ASN A 53 1.87 8.35 -4.49
N LEU A 54 1.11 9.45 -4.45
CA LEU A 54 -0.29 9.44 -4.00
C LEU A 54 -1.17 8.44 -4.79
N LYS A 55 -0.86 8.20 -6.06
CA LYS A 55 -1.51 7.18 -6.89
C LYS A 55 -1.41 5.75 -6.31
N ASN A 56 -0.46 5.44 -5.43
CA ASN A 56 -0.44 4.13 -4.75
C ASN A 56 -1.65 3.96 -3.81
N LEU A 57 -2.18 5.04 -3.23
CA LEU A 57 -3.42 4.97 -2.44
C LEU A 57 -4.64 4.82 -3.35
N ASP A 58 -4.63 5.38 -4.55
CA ASP A 58 -5.67 5.12 -5.56
C ASP A 58 -5.68 3.66 -6.02
N LEU A 59 -4.48 3.07 -6.15
CA LEU A 59 -4.33 1.64 -6.43
C LEU A 59 -4.93 0.79 -5.31
N ALA A 60 -4.64 1.13 -4.04
CA ALA A 60 -5.21 0.42 -2.90
C ALA A 60 -6.74 0.52 -2.86
N ILE A 61 -7.30 1.70 -3.13
CA ILE A 61 -8.76 1.91 -3.23
C ILE A 61 -9.35 1.03 -4.34
N SER A 62 -8.75 1.02 -5.54
CA SER A 62 -9.25 0.19 -6.63
C SER A 62 -9.17 -1.32 -6.32
N LEU A 63 -8.16 -1.76 -5.57
CA LEU A 63 -8.06 -3.15 -5.13
C LEU A 63 -9.10 -3.50 -4.06
N GLN A 64 -9.38 -2.58 -3.13
CA GLN A 64 -10.43 -2.75 -2.12
C GLN A 64 -11.81 -2.89 -2.77
N GLU A 65 -12.12 -2.05 -3.75
CA GLU A 65 -13.37 -2.14 -4.54
C GLU A 65 -13.51 -3.49 -5.27
N ARG A 66 -12.38 -4.14 -5.61
CA ARG A 66 -12.32 -5.49 -6.19
C ARG A 66 -12.37 -6.61 -5.14
N GLY A 67 -12.63 -6.27 -3.88
CA GLY A 67 -12.74 -7.22 -2.77
C GLY A 67 -11.40 -7.67 -2.17
N LYS A 68 -10.29 -6.97 -2.45
CA LYS A 68 -9.01 -7.29 -1.80
C LYS A 68 -8.97 -6.80 -0.37
N LYS A 69 -8.33 -7.58 0.50
CA LYS A 69 -8.10 -7.24 1.90
C LYS A 69 -6.94 -6.24 1.99
N ILE A 70 -7.25 -5.00 2.36
CA ILE A 70 -6.25 -3.96 2.58
C ILE A 70 -5.89 -3.92 4.07
N LEU A 71 -4.61 -3.93 4.38
CA LEU A 71 -4.07 -3.86 5.73
C LEU A 71 -3.09 -2.68 5.84
N PHE A 72 -3.11 -1.95 6.95
CA PHE A 72 -2.06 -0.96 7.24
C PHE A 72 -1.95 -0.65 8.74
N LEU A 73 -0.91 0.08 9.12
CA LEU A 73 -0.67 0.45 10.52
C LEU A 73 -1.36 1.77 10.88
N GLN A 74 -1.80 1.89 12.13
CA GLN A 74 -2.38 3.10 12.70
C GLN A 74 -1.46 4.33 12.50
N ASP A 75 -0.14 4.11 12.55
CA ASP A 75 0.89 5.13 12.33
C ASP A 75 0.81 5.79 10.94
N SER A 76 0.20 5.14 9.95
CA SER A 76 -0.02 5.70 8.61
C SER A 76 -0.92 6.94 8.64
N PHE A 77 -1.73 7.14 9.69
CA PHE A 77 -2.57 8.32 9.85
C PHE A 77 -1.84 9.56 10.39
N ASN A 78 -0.56 9.44 10.74
CA ASN A 78 0.18 10.59 11.24
C ASN A 78 0.41 11.62 10.12
N GLN A 79 -0.05 12.86 10.32
CA GLN A 79 0.11 13.96 9.37
C GLN A 79 1.56 14.28 9.04
N TYR A 80 2.51 13.89 9.90
CA TYR A 80 3.95 13.96 9.61
C TYR A 80 4.32 13.29 8.27
N TRP A 81 3.58 12.25 7.87
CA TRP A 81 3.79 11.55 6.62
C TRP A 81 3.15 12.25 5.41
N ASP A 82 2.23 13.20 5.59
CA ASP A 82 1.40 13.74 4.51
C ASP A 82 1.92 15.11 3.98
N TYR A 83 2.57 15.08 2.82
CA TYR A 83 3.00 16.26 2.06
C TYR A 83 2.04 16.59 0.90
N THR A 84 0.79 16.12 1.00
CA THR A 84 -0.26 16.26 -0.02
C THR A 84 -1.43 17.11 0.48
N GLU A 85 -1.23 17.88 1.56
CA GLU A 85 -2.23 18.78 2.15
C GLU A 85 -3.49 18.01 2.62
N GLY A 86 -3.29 16.82 3.19
CA GLY A 86 -4.36 16.00 3.76
C GLY A 86 -4.98 14.99 2.78
N GLN A 87 -4.59 14.99 1.51
CA GLN A 87 -5.16 14.07 0.52
C GLN A 87 -4.82 12.61 0.84
N ALA A 88 -3.61 12.32 1.30
CA ALA A 88 -3.21 10.97 1.68
C ALA A 88 -4.00 10.49 2.90
N ILE A 89 -4.13 11.34 3.94
CA ILE A 89 -4.96 11.03 5.10
C ILE A 89 -6.42 10.78 4.70
N ASN A 90 -6.99 11.58 3.80
CA ASN A 90 -8.36 11.37 3.32
C ASN A 90 -8.54 10.01 2.62
N LYS A 91 -7.57 9.59 1.81
CA LYS A 91 -7.60 8.28 1.15
C LYS A 91 -7.44 7.11 2.13
N LEU A 92 -6.56 7.24 3.12
CA LEU A 92 -6.42 6.24 4.19
C LEU A 92 -7.70 6.13 5.03
N ASN A 93 -8.34 7.26 5.35
CA ASN A 93 -9.63 7.28 6.04
C ASN A 93 -10.71 6.61 5.21
N PHE A 94 -10.77 6.88 3.91
CA PHE A 94 -11.69 6.20 2.99
C PHE A 94 -11.48 4.68 3.05
N LEU A 95 -10.23 4.20 2.93
CA LEU A 95 -9.91 2.78 3.01
C LEU A 95 -10.39 2.15 4.33
N ALA A 96 -10.13 2.81 5.46
CA ALA A 96 -10.56 2.32 6.78
C ALA A 96 -12.10 2.29 6.92
N GLN A 97 -12.79 3.32 6.43
CA GLN A 97 -14.25 3.36 6.41
C GLN A 97 -14.87 2.26 5.52
N HIS A 98 -14.12 1.78 4.53
CA HIS A 98 -14.55 0.73 3.60
C HIS A 98 -13.87 -0.62 3.89
N HIS A 99 -13.68 -0.93 5.19
CA HIS A 99 -13.24 -2.23 5.70
C HIS A 99 -11.77 -2.60 5.49
N ALA A 100 -10.87 -1.63 5.30
CA ALA A 100 -9.45 -1.91 5.50
C ALA A 100 -9.20 -2.21 6.98
N GLU A 101 -8.36 -3.21 7.26
CA GLU A 101 -7.99 -3.57 8.62
C GLU A 101 -6.79 -2.72 9.06
N VAL A 102 -6.94 -2.00 10.17
CA VAL A 102 -5.90 -1.12 10.73
C VAL A 102 -5.35 -1.73 12.00
N PHE A 103 -4.03 -1.82 12.10
CA PHE A 103 -3.33 -2.47 13.22
C PHE A 103 -2.47 -1.48 13.98
N SER A 104 -2.34 -1.65 15.30
CA SER A 104 -1.48 -0.79 16.10
C SER A 104 -0.01 -1.16 15.95
N THR A 105 0.27 -2.44 15.67
CA THR A 105 1.64 -2.95 15.51
C THR A 105 1.76 -3.91 14.34
N ILE A 106 2.98 -4.05 13.81
CA ILE A 106 3.29 -5.04 12.79
C ILE A 106 3.08 -6.49 13.31
N THR A 107 3.30 -6.73 14.59
CA THR A 107 3.11 -8.04 15.22
C THR A 107 1.65 -8.46 15.15
N GLU A 108 0.71 -7.59 15.53
CA GLU A 108 -0.73 -7.86 15.44
C GLU A 108 -1.17 -8.18 14.00
N LEU A 109 -0.66 -7.41 13.03
CA LEU A 109 -0.93 -7.63 11.62
C LEU A 109 -0.44 -9.02 11.16
N ILE A 110 0.79 -9.38 11.53
CA ILE A 110 1.37 -10.68 11.17
C ILE A 110 0.56 -11.82 11.81
N ASP A 111 0.19 -11.70 13.09
CA ASP A 111 -0.59 -12.71 13.78
C ASP A 111 -1.98 -12.88 13.16
N ARG A 112 -2.61 -11.77 12.74
CA ARG A 112 -3.86 -11.78 11.98
C ARG A 112 -3.75 -12.56 10.66
N ILE A 113 -2.67 -12.38 9.90
CA ILE A 113 -2.43 -13.13 8.64
C ILE A 113 -2.19 -14.62 8.94
N LYS A 114 -1.34 -14.94 9.92
CA LYS A 114 -1.06 -16.33 10.30
C LYS A 114 -2.34 -17.09 10.67
N ASN A 115 -3.27 -16.44 11.38
CA ASN A 115 -4.53 -17.04 11.76
C ASN A 115 -5.47 -17.34 10.57
N ASP A 116 -5.31 -16.66 9.43
CA ASP A 116 -6.04 -17.01 8.19
C ASP A 116 -5.36 -18.17 7.45
N CYS A 117 -4.04 -18.33 7.54
CA CYS A 117 -3.30 -19.43 6.92
C CYS A 117 -3.44 -20.77 7.64
N LEU A 118 -3.86 -20.76 8.91
CA LEU A 118 -4.04 -21.96 9.73
C LEU A 118 -5.45 -22.56 9.65
N LYS A 119 -6.36 -21.95 8.86
CA LYS A 119 -7.72 -22.44 8.59
C LYS A 119 -7.75 -23.20 7.27
#